data_AF-A0A4R3Q746-F1
#
_entry.id   AF-A0A4R3Q746-F1
#
_cell.length_a   1.000
_cell.length_b   1.000
_cell.length_c   1.000
_cell.angle_alpha   90.00
_cell.angle_beta   90.00
_cell.angle_gamma   90.00
#
_symmetry.space_group_name_H-M   'P 1'
#
loop_
_entity.id
_entity.type
_entity.pdbx_description
1 polymer ?
#
loop_
_entity_poly.entity_id
_entity_poly.type
_entity_poly.pdbx_seq_one_letter_code
_entity_poly.pdbx_strand_id
1 'polypeptide(L)'
;MFIPWLSWSLMLRTKVVFVPAVLALAMAIALILAAGPFLQDAMMGVLNGNSLSIYEAVHGTKIVQFPSLMNWLADALRPSYLLIGIVSAVCAVAARSPREMFTRVALSAFCGLELNDFIWSLTYGSIALEPLVEATVANLLGAAVLSILCVSGAEIAERVASAMTSVTLFGIFVGSSTLLLLGLLFTSALFYIGDFFFRPLPVRIDASIGAPLNAAFATRDEHISQDNHAFKLFPSRLDAPLITWSDPDSNISGDWQALSPGTKFAATIEILSGCLESTWVDEKIAPNAPYQAEDVKHISISFDKGASDFWLFDSDRGPAVLNLETVPASPFGIEKATTPDKLRLWQFIGDESKLVYRGSDDKLSFYIGKKILSSNDDVIETVPTSVRLEIDDKHYDISLVPLKPKPNDTIACKSLPTRKAVIGGATTLPGSALNVGIRITIDAEDLDGTIRKETSSLTTTGSSGWITLDGVDKQDFENADGGILSMFEAQGEVRLDVNGVAQTVRPIDRFIAEGIFGSLNYEDGRIRLYGTADALTKDLVRQNPTKFETAQILDLLTLVMPVAVLIGGLLMPFRRRLNSNVPFTWFV
;
A
#
# COMPACT_ATOMS: atom_id res chain seq x y z
N MET A 1 -56.25 -22.10 53.96
CA MET A 1 -56.04 -21.11 52.88
C MET A 1 -54.92 -20.18 53.31
N PHE A 2 -53.67 -20.58 53.08
CA PHE A 2 -52.46 -19.80 53.38
C PHE A 2 -51.47 -20.06 52.23
N ILE A 3 -51.38 -19.05 51.35
CA ILE A 3 -50.21 -18.57 50.60
C ILE A 3 -49.38 -19.57 49.76
N PRO A 4 -49.58 -19.61 48.42
CA PRO A 4 -48.64 -20.22 47.46
C PRO A 4 -47.43 -19.33 47.08
N TRP A 5 -47.30 -18.12 47.65
CA TRP A 5 -46.25 -17.15 47.30
C TRP A 5 -44.83 -17.55 47.73
N LEU A 6 -44.66 -18.46 48.69
CA LEU A 6 -43.32 -18.96 49.07
C LEU A 6 -42.72 -19.92 48.04
N SER A 7 -43.52 -20.50 47.13
CA SER A 7 -43.02 -21.38 46.06
C SER A 7 -42.40 -20.60 44.89
N TRP A 8 -42.94 -19.41 44.60
CA TRP A 8 -42.43 -18.55 43.54
C TRP A 8 -41.11 -17.86 43.91
N SER A 9 -40.94 -17.42 45.16
CA SER A 9 -39.67 -16.83 45.61
C SER A 9 -38.55 -17.88 45.74
N LEU A 10 -38.87 -19.14 46.08
CA LEU A 10 -37.91 -20.25 46.04
C LEU A 10 -37.56 -20.67 44.61
N MET A 11 -38.54 -20.74 43.69
CA MET A 11 -38.29 -21.02 42.27
C MET A 11 -37.55 -19.88 41.55
N LEU A 12 -37.79 -18.62 41.91
CA LEU A 12 -37.04 -17.47 41.41
C LEU A 12 -35.63 -17.43 42.02
N ARG A 13 -35.45 -17.77 43.30
CA ARG A 13 -34.12 -17.86 43.92
C ARG A 13 -33.27 -19.00 43.36
N THR A 14 -33.84 -20.17 43.06
CA THR A 14 -33.09 -21.23 42.38
C THR A 14 -32.77 -20.85 40.93
N LYS A 15 -33.69 -20.21 40.18
CA LYS A 15 -33.44 -19.78 38.79
C LYS A 15 -32.48 -18.60 38.63
N VAL A 16 -32.47 -17.62 39.54
CA VAL A 16 -31.56 -16.46 39.49
C VAL A 16 -30.11 -16.87 39.74
N VAL A 17 -29.90 -17.90 40.57
CA VAL A 17 -28.57 -18.43 40.90
C VAL A 17 -27.91 -19.17 39.72
N PHE A 18 -28.69 -19.62 38.73
CA PHE A 18 -28.16 -20.25 37.50
C PHE A 18 -27.74 -19.26 36.41
N VAL A 19 -28.18 -18.00 36.48
CA VAL A 19 -27.88 -17.00 35.45
C VAL A 19 -26.37 -16.78 35.27
N PRO A 20 -25.55 -16.63 36.34
CA PRO A 20 -24.11 -16.45 36.19
C PRO A 20 -23.41 -17.66 35.55
N ALA A 21 -23.84 -18.88 35.87
CA ALA A 21 -23.27 -20.11 35.32
C ALA A 21 -23.60 -20.28 33.83
N VAL A 22 -24.86 -20.00 33.44
CA VAL A 22 -25.29 -20.01 32.03
C VAL A 22 -24.55 -18.95 31.23
N LEU A 23 -24.42 -17.73 31.75
CA LEU A 23 -23.71 -16.65 31.07
C LEU A 23 -22.21 -16.93 30.93
N ALA A 24 -21.57 -17.44 31.99
CA ALA A 24 -20.16 -17.81 31.95
C ALA A 24 -19.90 -18.96 30.96
N LEU A 25 -20.75 -19.99 30.95
CA LEU A 25 -20.67 -21.08 29.99
C LEU A 25 -20.94 -20.60 28.55
N ALA A 26 -21.93 -19.74 28.36
CA ALA A 26 -22.25 -19.17 27.05
C ALA A 26 -21.07 -18.36 26.49
N MET A 27 -20.44 -17.53 27.32
CA MET A 27 -19.24 -16.77 26.93
C MET A 27 -18.05 -17.69 26.65
N ALA A 28 -17.82 -18.72 27.47
CA ALA A 28 -16.78 -19.71 27.22
C ALA A 28 -16.99 -20.45 25.88
N ILE A 29 -18.23 -20.82 25.57
CA ILE A 29 -18.58 -21.43 24.29
C ILE A 29 -18.37 -20.43 23.15
N ALA A 30 -18.83 -19.18 23.28
CA ALA A 30 -18.64 -18.16 22.26
C ALA A 30 -17.16 -17.88 21.95
N LEU A 31 -16.29 -17.87 22.98
CA LEU A 31 -14.83 -17.75 22.83
C LEU A 31 -14.21 -18.90 22.03
N ILE A 32 -14.73 -20.11 22.21
CA ILE A 32 -14.28 -21.30 21.45
C ILE A 32 -14.81 -21.26 20.02
N LEU A 33 -16.09 -20.90 19.83
CA LEU A 33 -16.72 -20.79 18.52
C LEU A 33 -16.04 -19.72 17.64
N ALA A 34 -15.62 -18.60 18.23
CA ALA A 34 -14.92 -17.54 17.50
C ALA A 34 -13.60 -17.99 16.86
N ALA A 35 -12.93 -18.98 17.45
CA ALA A 35 -11.72 -19.57 16.89
C ALA A 35 -12.01 -20.58 15.76
N GLY A 36 -13.27 -21.02 15.62
CA GLY A 36 -13.72 -22.07 14.70
C GLY A 36 -13.42 -21.79 13.23
N PRO A 37 -13.81 -20.63 12.66
CA PRO A 37 -13.56 -20.32 11.25
C PRO A 37 -12.09 -20.40 10.86
N PHE A 38 -11.20 -19.87 11.72
CA PHE A 38 -9.77 -19.93 11.49
C PHE A 38 -9.24 -21.37 11.47
N LEU A 39 -9.70 -22.22 12.41
CA LEU A 39 -9.32 -23.63 12.43
C LEU A 39 -9.86 -24.39 11.22
N GLN A 40 -11.05 -24.04 10.74
CA GLN A 40 -11.62 -24.60 9.53
C GLN A 40 -10.77 -24.24 8.31
N ASP A 41 -10.46 -22.95 8.12
CA ASP A 41 -9.60 -22.49 7.02
C ASP A 41 -8.23 -23.17 7.07
N ALA A 42 -7.63 -23.26 8.26
CA ALA A 42 -6.35 -23.92 8.47
C ALA A 42 -6.40 -25.41 8.13
N MET A 43 -7.44 -26.11 8.60
CA MET A 43 -7.62 -27.55 8.37
C MET A 43 -7.88 -27.85 6.89
N MET A 44 -8.80 -27.13 6.26
CA MET A 44 -9.13 -27.34 4.84
C MET A 44 -7.97 -26.95 3.95
N GLY A 45 -7.27 -25.85 4.26
CA GLY A 45 -6.04 -25.48 3.56
C GLY A 45 -4.99 -26.58 3.62
N VAL A 46 -4.76 -27.20 4.78
CA VAL A 46 -3.78 -28.31 4.90
C VAL A 46 -4.26 -29.58 4.17
N LEU A 47 -5.55 -29.90 4.20
CA LEU A 47 -6.09 -31.12 3.58
C LEU A 47 -6.15 -31.02 2.05
N ASN A 48 -6.50 -29.84 1.52
CA ASN A 48 -6.69 -29.60 0.09
C ASN A 48 -5.47 -28.94 -0.57
N GLY A 49 -4.54 -28.39 0.22
CA GLY A 49 -3.39 -27.64 -0.26
C GLY A 49 -2.30 -28.52 -0.87
N ASN A 50 -1.83 -28.11 -2.05
CA ASN A 50 -0.68 -28.71 -2.73
C ASN A 50 0.63 -27.92 -2.50
N SER A 51 0.66 -27.00 -1.54
CA SER A 51 1.82 -26.14 -1.26
C SER A 51 2.85 -26.83 -0.34
N LEU A 52 4.08 -26.35 -0.40
CA LEU A 52 5.19 -26.85 0.42
C LEU A 52 5.14 -26.32 1.86
N SER A 53 4.46 -25.18 2.09
CA SER A 53 4.27 -24.60 3.43
C SER A 53 2.81 -24.66 3.87
N ILE A 54 2.61 -24.81 5.19
CA ILE A 54 1.28 -24.75 5.84
C ILE A 54 0.65 -23.37 5.64
N TYR A 55 1.47 -22.30 5.65
CA TYR A 55 0.99 -20.94 5.41
C TYR A 55 0.38 -20.80 4.01
N GLU A 56 1.10 -21.21 2.97
CA GLU A 56 0.63 -21.10 1.59
C GLU A 56 -0.58 -21.99 1.31
N ALA A 57 -0.72 -23.08 2.04
CA ALA A 57 -1.87 -23.97 1.93
C ALA A 57 -3.16 -23.27 2.37
N VAL A 58 -3.06 -22.38 3.35
CA VAL A 58 -4.21 -21.69 3.97
C VAL A 58 -4.45 -20.31 3.37
N HIS A 59 -3.40 -19.54 3.12
CA HIS A 59 -3.50 -18.15 2.68
C HIS A 59 -3.08 -17.94 1.22
N GLY A 60 -2.67 -19.00 0.53
CA GLY A 60 -2.09 -18.90 -0.80
C GLY A 60 -0.79 -18.08 -0.78
N THR A 61 -0.57 -17.28 -1.81
CA THR A 61 0.63 -16.46 -1.92
C THR A 61 0.47 -15.06 -1.26
N LYS A 62 -0.70 -14.78 -0.68
CA LYS A 62 -1.02 -13.48 -0.07
C LYS A 62 -0.39 -13.36 1.32
N ILE A 63 0.06 -12.16 1.66
CA ILE A 63 0.52 -11.84 3.01
C ILE A 63 -0.68 -11.33 3.82
N VAL A 64 -1.17 -12.17 4.72
CA VAL A 64 -2.27 -11.87 5.63
C VAL A 64 -1.70 -11.40 6.97
N GLN A 65 -2.18 -10.25 7.45
CA GLN A 65 -1.86 -9.77 8.80
C GLN A 65 -2.60 -10.63 9.84
N PHE A 66 -1.84 -11.24 10.74
CA PHE A 66 -2.41 -12.02 11.83
C PHE A 66 -3.06 -11.08 12.87
N PRO A 67 -4.29 -11.34 13.34
CA PRO A 67 -4.98 -10.46 14.27
C PRO A 67 -4.22 -10.33 15.60
N SER A 68 -4.48 -9.25 16.34
CA SER A 68 -4.04 -9.14 17.73
C SER A 68 -4.88 -10.05 18.63
N LEU A 69 -4.35 -10.46 19.79
CA LEU A 69 -5.10 -11.27 20.76
C LEU A 69 -6.40 -10.58 21.20
N MET A 70 -6.40 -9.25 21.32
CA MET A 70 -7.61 -8.50 21.68
C MET A 70 -8.67 -8.57 20.59
N ASN A 71 -8.29 -8.44 19.32
CA ASN A 71 -9.24 -8.57 18.20
C ASN A 71 -9.78 -10.01 18.12
N TRP A 72 -8.91 -11.01 18.33
CA TRP A 72 -9.29 -12.42 18.39
C TRP A 72 -10.32 -12.71 19.49
N LEU A 73 -10.11 -12.18 20.70
CA LEU A 73 -11.06 -12.34 21.81
C LEU A 73 -12.35 -11.55 21.58
N ALA A 74 -12.26 -10.37 20.97
CA ALA A 74 -13.42 -9.52 20.68
C ALA A 74 -14.36 -10.16 19.65
N ASP A 75 -13.85 -11.00 18.74
CA ASP A 75 -14.67 -11.74 17.78
C ASP A 75 -15.69 -12.67 18.47
N ALA A 76 -15.44 -13.12 19.70
CA ALA A 76 -16.41 -13.86 20.50
C ALA A 76 -17.67 -13.07 20.86
N LEU A 77 -17.61 -11.74 20.80
CA LEU A 77 -18.75 -10.86 21.07
C LEU A 77 -19.66 -10.67 19.84
N ARG A 78 -19.35 -11.32 18.71
CA ARG A 78 -20.25 -11.33 17.56
C ARG A 78 -21.62 -11.91 17.97
N PRO A 79 -22.75 -11.25 17.61
CA PRO A 79 -24.07 -11.67 18.06
C PRO A 79 -24.43 -13.13 17.73
N SER A 80 -23.97 -13.65 16.58
CA SER A 80 -24.22 -15.04 16.19
C SER A 80 -23.55 -16.04 17.13
N TYR A 81 -22.26 -15.85 17.45
CA TYR A 81 -21.54 -16.73 18.38
C TYR A 81 -22.08 -16.64 19.81
N LEU A 82 -22.46 -15.44 20.26
CA LEU A 82 -23.13 -15.28 21.55
C LEU A 82 -24.47 -16.00 21.59
N LEU A 83 -25.29 -15.89 20.53
CA LEU A 83 -26.58 -16.57 20.46
C LEU A 83 -26.42 -18.10 20.47
N ILE A 84 -25.53 -18.65 19.65
CA ILE A 84 -25.23 -20.08 19.62
C ILE A 84 -24.68 -20.53 20.98
N GLY A 85 -23.81 -19.72 21.60
CA GLY A 85 -23.27 -19.95 22.93
C GLY A 85 -24.35 -20.00 24.02
N ILE A 86 -25.29 -19.05 24.01
CA ILE A 86 -26.42 -19.00 24.96
C ILE A 86 -27.31 -20.24 24.79
N VAL A 87 -27.72 -20.56 23.55
CA VAL A 87 -28.57 -21.73 23.28
C VAL A 87 -27.87 -23.00 23.74
N SER A 88 -26.59 -23.16 23.40
CA SER A 88 -25.80 -24.33 23.79
C SER A 88 -25.60 -24.43 25.30
N ALA A 89 -25.36 -23.31 25.98
CA ALA A 89 -25.26 -23.27 27.44
C ALA A 89 -26.59 -23.64 28.11
N VAL A 90 -27.72 -23.14 27.64
CA VAL A 90 -29.05 -23.53 28.15
C VAL A 90 -29.30 -25.03 27.95
N CYS A 91 -28.98 -25.55 26.76
CA CYS A 91 -29.08 -26.98 26.46
C CYS A 91 -28.18 -27.84 27.36
N ALA A 92 -26.97 -27.35 27.67
CA ALA A 92 -26.02 -27.99 28.55
C ALA A 92 -26.54 -28.06 30.00
N VAL A 93 -27.02 -26.93 30.55
CA VAL A 93 -27.55 -26.85 31.92
C VAL A 93 -28.84 -27.67 32.08
N ALA A 94 -29.65 -27.78 31.01
CA ALA A 94 -30.87 -28.58 31.03
C ALA A 94 -30.63 -30.10 30.98
N ALA A 95 -29.39 -30.56 30.80
CA ALA A 95 -29.05 -31.97 30.72
C ALA A 95 -29.00 -32.64 32.11
N ARG A 96 -29.53 -33.86 32.22
CA ARG A 96 -29.58 -34.61 33.49
C ARG A 96 -28.38 -35.55 33.67
N SER A 97 -27.61 -35.77 32.61
CA SER A 97 -26.42 -36.63 32.64
C SER A 97 -25.32 -36.10 31.72
N PRO A 98 -24.04 -36.45 31.96
CA PRO A 98 -22.93 -36.05 31.10
C PRO A 98 -23.10 -36.46 29.62
N ARG A 99 -23.68 -37.65 29.36
CA ARG A 99 -23.98 -38.12 28.00
C ARG A 99 -25.04 -37.28 27.30
N GLU A 100 -26.07 -36.89 28.06
CA GLU A 100 -27.12 -36.01 27.57
C GLU A 100 -26.58 -34.60 27.32
N MET A 101 -25.70 -34.09 28.19
CA MET A 101 -25.03 -32.80 28.01
C MET A 101 -24.21 -32.79 26.72
N PHE A 102 -23.37 -33.83 26.52
CA PHE A 102 -22.61 -33.99 25.29
C PHE A 102 -23.51 -33.96 24.04
N THR A 103 -24.57 -34.76 24.04
CA THR A 103 -25.47 -34.87 22.87
C THR A 103 -26.21 -33.57 22.58
N ARG A 104 -26.73 -32.90 23.63
CA ARG A 104 -27.50 -31.67 23.49
C ARG A 104 -26.62 -30.50 23.03
N VAL A 105 -25.41 -30.36 23.58
CA VAL A 105 -24.45 -29.33 23.15
C VAL A 105 -24.00 -29.59 21.72
N ALA A 106 -23.72 -30.83 21.35
CA ALA A 106 -23.29 -31.18 20.00
C ALA A 106 -24.38 -30.81 18.99
N LEU A 107 -25.62 -31.19 19.26
CA LEU A 107 -26.73 -30.89 18.37
C LEU A 107 -27.03 -29.38 18.29
N SER A 108 -27.06 -28.68 19.43
CA SER A 108 -27.35 -27.25 19.44
C SER A 108 -26.26 -26.43 18.76
N ALA A 109 -24.99 -26.77 18.97
CA ALA A 109 -23.86 -26.11 18.34
C ALA A 109 -23.82 -26.40 16.84
N PHE A 110 -23.98 -27.66 16.43
CA PHE A 110 -24.02 -28.05 15.02
C PHE A 110 -25.14 -27.32 14.27
N CYS A 111 -26.39 -27.43 14.75
CA CYS A 111 -27.51 -26.75 14.10
C CYS A 111 -27.38 -25.23 14.12
N GLY A 112 -26.81 -24.66 15.19
CA GLY A 112 -26.56 -23.23 15.31
C GLY A 112 -25.52 -22.73 14.29
N LEU A 113 -24.42 -23.47 14.12
CA LEU A 113 -23.37 -23.16 13.15
C LEU A 113 -23.86 -23.35 11.71
N GLU A 114 -24.53 -24.46 11.39
CA GLU A 114 -25.12 -24.67 10.05
C GLU A 114 -26.09 -23.54 9.67
N LEU A 115 -26.95 -23.12 10.61
CA LEU A 115 -27.88 -22.03 10.37
C LEU A 115 -27.13 -20.70 10.16
N ASN A 116 -26.08 -20.45 10.94
CA ASN A 116 -25.24 -19.26 10.78
C ASN A 116 -24.58 -19.23 9.40
N ASP A 117 -23.97 -20.33 8.97
CA ASP A 117 -23.26 -20.42 7.69
C ASP A 117 -24.21 -20.33 6.49
N PHE A 118 -25.41 -20.91 6.63
CA PHE A 118 -26.47 -20.78 5.64
C PHE A 118 -26.97 -19.32 5.52
N ILE A 119 -27.20 -18.62 6.64
CA ILE A 119 -27.56 -17.19 6.64
C ILE A 119 -26.45 -16.35 5.99
N TRP A 120 -25.20 -16.63 6.34
CA TRP A 120 -24.04 -15.94 5.77
C TRP A 120 -23.95 -16.14 4.26
N SER A 121 -24.07 -17.39 3.80
CA SER A 121 -24.04 -17.74 2.38
C SER A 121 -25.18 -17.09 1.59
N LEU A 122 -26.37 -17.00 2.17
CA LEU A 122 -27.51 -16.31 1.56
C LEU A 122 -27.30 -14.80 1.45
N THR A 123 -26.73 -14.17 2.48
CA THR A 123 -26.57 -12.72 2.53
C THR A 123 -25.53 -12.22 1.53
N TYR A 124 -24.53 -13.03 1.21
CA TYR A 124 -23.39 -12.64 0.36
C TYR A 124 -23.33 -13.37 -0.99
N GLY A 125 -24.36 -14.17 -1.32
CA GLY A 125 -24.62 -14.63 -2.68
C GLY A 125 -23.70 -15.72 -3.22
N SER A 126 -22.99 -16.46 -2.36
CA SER A 126 -21.96 -17.43 -2.75
C SER A 126 -22.31 -18.88 -2.39
N ILE A 127 -23.46 -19.39 -2.83
CA ILE A 127 -23.84 -20.80 -2.57
C ILE A 127 -23.10 -21.71 -3.55
N ALA A 128 -21.87 -22.06 -3.21
CA ALA A 128 -21.12 -23.13 -3.85
C ALA A 128 -21.21 -24.41 -3.01
N LEU A 129 -21.35 -25.56 -3.68
CA LEU A 129 -21.57 -26.86 -3.00
C LEU A 129 -20.33 -27.30 -2.19
N GLU A 130 -19.13 -27.05 -2.71
CA GLU A 130 -17.87 -27.47 -2.09
C GLU A 130 -17.61 -26.77 -0.73
N PRO A 131 -17.63 -25.43 -0.63
CA PRO A 131 -17.53 -24.74 0.67
C PRO A 131 -18.62 -25.13 1.66
N LEU A 132 -19.84 -25.43 1.18
CA LEU A 132 -20.93 -25.87 2.04
C LEU A 132 -20.64 -27.24 2.67
N VAL A 133 -20.15 -28.21 1.88
CA VAL A 133 -19.79 -29.54 2.39
C VAL A 133 -18.63 -29.45 3.37
N GLU A 134 -17.61 -28.64 3.05
CA GLU A 134 -16.48 -28.37 3.94
C GLU A 134 -16.93 -27.77 5.28
N ALA A 135 -17.81 -26.76 5.24
CA ALA A 135 -18.40 -26.17 6.43
C ALA A 135 -19.20 -27.18 7.25
N THR A 136 -20.04 -28.02 6.61
CA THR A 136 -20.81 -29.04 7.33
C THR A 136 -19.92 -30.06 8.04
N VAL A 137 -18.84 -30.51 7.41
CA VAL A 137 -17.88 -31.43 8.04
C VAL A 137 -17.15 -30.74 9.19
N ALA A 138 -16.70 -29.50 9.00
CA ALA A 138 -16.02 -28.72 10.02
C ALA A 138 -16.94 -28.44 11.23
N ASN A 139 -18.20 -28.08 11.00
CA ASN A 139 -19.21 -27.84 12.03
C ASN A 139 -19.53 -29.09 12.83
N LEU A 140 -19.64 -30.26 12.17
CA LEU A 140 -19.87 -31.53 12.87
C LEU A 140 -18.71 -31.88 13.82
N LEU A 141 -17.47 -31.77 13.33
CA LEU A 141 -16.27 -32.02 14.13
C LEU A 141 -16.12 -30.98 15.25
N GLY A 142 -16.31 -29.70 14.93
CA GLY A 142 -16.24 -28.58 15.86
C GLY A 142 -17.26 -28.71 16.99
N ALA A 143 -18.52 -29.08 16.67
CA ALA A 143 -19.57 -29.30 17.65
C ALA A 143 -19.25 -30.48 18.59
N ALA A 144 -18.67 -31.56 18.07
CA ALA A 144 -18.23 -32.69 18.89
C ALA A 144 -17.09 -32.28 19.86
N VAL A 145 -16.08 -31.56 19.37
CA VAL A 145 -14.98 -31.03 20.19
C VAL A 145 -15.50 -30.08 21.27
N LEU A 146 -16.36 -29.12 20.89
CA LEU A 146 -16.98 -28.19 21.83
C LEU A 146 -17.74 -28.92 22.94
N SER A 147 -18.44 -29.99 22.60
CA SER A 147 -19.19 -30.79 23.58
C SER A 147 -18.28 -31.52 24.56
N ILE A 148 -17.14 -32.05 24.10
CA ILE A 148 -16.09 -32.60 24.97
C ILE A 148 -15.61 -31.52 25.94
N LEU A 149 -15.27 -30.34 25.43
CA LEU A 149 -14.80 -29.21 26.24
C LEU A 149 -15.84 -28.77 27.28
N CYS A 150 -17.12 -28.73 26.92
CA CYS A 150 -18.19 -28.37 27.84
C CYS A 150 -18.33 -29.38 28.99
N VAL A 151 -18.34 -30.69 28.69
CA VAL A 151 -18.43 -31.74 29.73
C VAL A 151 -17.20 -31.73 30.65
N SER A 152 -16.00 -31.57 30.08
CA SER A 152 -14.76 -31.45 30.85
C SER A 152 -14.73 -30.21 31.72
N GLY A 153 -15.11 -29.06 31.15
CA GLY A 153 -15.18 -27.79 31.87
C GLY A 153 -16.15 -27.85 33.04
N ALA A 154 -17.33 -28.45 32.83
CA ALA A 154 -18.32 -28.66 33.89
C ALA A 154 -17.79 -29.55 35.02
N GLU A 155 -17.08 -30.64 34.70
CA GLU A 155 -16.46 -31.52 35.70
C GLU A 155 -15.36 -30.80 36.50
N ILE A 156 -14.52 -30.01 35.83
CA ILE A 156 -13.47 -29.23 36.50
C ILE A 156 -14.10 -28.17 37.40
N ALA A 157 -15.09 -27.43 36.89
CA ALA A 157 -15.81 -26.40 37.65
C ALA A 157 -16.49 -26.99 38.89
N GLU A 158 -17.16 -28.14 38.78
CA GLU A 158 -17.77 -28.85 39.91
C GLU A 158 -16.73 -29.21 40.98
N ARG A 159 -15.57 -29.74 40.58
CA ARG A 159 -14.49 -30.08 41.52
C ARG A 159 -13.94 -28.86 42.22
N VAL A 160 -13.63 -27.78 41.49
CA VAL A 160 -13.10 -26.55 42.09
C VAL A 160 -14.13 -25.94 43.05
N ALA A 161 -15.40 -25.86 42.65
CA ALA A 161 -16.48 -25.38 43.50
C ALA A 161 -16.61 -26.19 44.81
N SER A 162 -16.54 -27.52 44.71
CA SER A 162 -16.63 -28.43 45.87
C SER A 162 -15.41 -28.37 46.79
N ALA A 163 -14.22 -28.10 46.26
CA ALA A 163 -12.99 -28.04 47.02
C ALA A 163 -12.85 -26.75 47.84
N MET A 164 -13.43 -25.65 47.35
CA MET A 164 -13.20 -24.33 47.96
C MET A 164 -14.20 -23.98 49.06
N THR A 165 -15.41 -24.57 49.12
CA THR A 165 -16.48 -23.98 49.96
C THR A 165 -17.56 -24.93 50.47
N SER A 166 -18.06 -24.63 51.68
CA SER A 166 -19.35 -25.09 52.21
C SER A 166 -20.52 -24.14 51.89
N VAL A 167 -20.25 -22.96 51.29
CA VAL A 167 -21.22 -21.90 50.98
C VAL A 167 -21.60 -21.93 49.49
N THR A 168 -22.87 -22.28 49.22
CA THR A 168 -23.39 -22.56 47.86
C THR A 168 -23.19 -21.42 46.85
N LEU A 169 -23.42 -20.16 47.23
CA LEU A 169 -23.30 -19.02 46.31
C LEU A 169 -21.86 -18.75 45.87
N PHE A 170 -20.90 -18.85 46.79
CA PHE A 170 -19.50 -18.62 46.45
C PHE A 170 -18.95 -19.77 45.60
N GLY A 171 -19.34 -21.02 45.86
CA GLY A 171 -19.03 -22.17 45.00
C GLY A 171 -19.52 -21.99 43.56
N ILE A 172 -20.72 -21.45 43.35
CA ILE A 172 -21.26 -21.17 42.01
C ILE A 172 -20.49 -20.08 41.30
N PHE A 173 -20.12 -19.00 42.00
CA PHE A 173 -19.28 -17.94 41.45
C PHE A 173 -17.90 -18.46 41.02
N VAL A 174 -17.26 -19.26 41.87
CA VAL A 174 -15.95 -19.87 41.59
C VAL A 174 -16.04 -20.86 40.43
N GLY A 175 -17.06 -21.73 40.40
CA GLY A 175 -17.30 -22.66 39.29
C GLY A 175 -17.55 -21.93 37.96
N SER A 176 -18.38 -20.88 37.97
CA SER A 176 -18.66 -20.06 36.79
C SER A 176 -17.42 -19.33 36.29
N SER A 177 -16.63 -18.76 37.19
CA SER A 177 -15.36 -18.10 36.85
C SER A 177 -14.35 -19.10 36.27
N THR A 178 -14.35 -20.34 36.77
CA THR A 178 -13.49 -21.41 36.26
C THR A 178 -13.86 -21.76 34.82
N LEU A 179 -15.15 -21.87 34.48
CA LEU A 179 -15.58 -22.10 33.09
C LEU A 179 -15.11 -20.99 32.15
N LEU A 180 -15.31 -19.74 32.54
CA LEU A 180 -14.91 -18.59 31.73
C LEU A 180 -13.39 -18.59 31.52
N LEU A 181 -12.63 -18.83 32.59
CA LEU A 181 -11.17 -18.91 32.53
C LEU A 181 -10.70 -20.04 31.62
N LEU A 182 -11.34 -21.21 31.66
CA LEU A 182 -11.02 -22.33 30.77
C LEU A 182 -11.27 -21.97 29.30
N GLY A 183 -12.40 -21.32 29.00
CA GLY A 183 -12.70 -20.82 27.65
C GLY A 183 -11.65 -19.81 27.16
N LEU A 184 -11.26 -18.85 28.01
CA LEU A 184 -10.25 -17.85 27.72
C LEU A 184 -8.85 -18.47 27.51
N LEU A 185 -8.45 -19.42 28.36
CA LEU A 185 -7.18 -20.13 28.23
C LEU A 185 -7.14 -20.96 26.94
N PHE A 186 -8.22 -21.66 26.62
CA PHE A 186 -8.29 -22.47 25.41
C PHE A 186 -8.22 -21.61 24.14
N THR A 187 -9.02 -20.55 24.05
CA THR A 187 -8.98 -19.66 22.87
C THR A 187 -7.65 -18.90 22.75
N SER A 188 -7.04 -18.51 23.87
CA SER A 188 -5.71 -17.89 23.87
C SER A 188 -4.63 -18.88 23.44
N ALA A 189 -4.71 -20.14 23.86
CA ALA A 189 -3.80 -21.18 23.41
C ALA A 189 -3.92 -21.38 21.89
N LEU A 190 -5.15 -21.45 21.35
CA LEU A 190 -5.38 -21.52 19.91
C LEU A 190 -4.82 -20.30 19.17
N PHE A 191 -4.99 -19.09 19.73
CA PHE A 191 -4.40 -17.87 19.18
C PHE A 191 -2.88 -17.98 19.06
N TYR A 192 -2.18 -18.40 20.11
CA TYR A 192 -0.71 -18.51 20.09
C TYR A 192 -0.22 -19.64 19.18
N ILE A 193 -0.98 -20.73 19.04
CA ILE A 193 -0.72 -21.74 18.00
C ILE A 193 -0.85 -21.09 16.62
N GLY A 194 -1.94 -20.38 16.38
CA GLY A 194 -2.17 -19.67 15.12
C GLY A 194 -1.06 -18.66 14.80
N ASP A 195 -0.69 -17.80 15.76
CA ASP A 195 0.39 -16.82 15.62
C ASP A 195 1.73 -17.49 15.30
N PHE A 196 2.00 -18.67 15.87
CA PHE A 196 3.22 -19.41 15.57
C PHE A 196 3.27 -19.98 14.15
N PHE A 197 2.16 -20.56 13.67
CA PHE A 197 2.12 -21.16 12.34
C PHE A 197 1.94 -20.12 11.22
N PHE A 198 1.19 -19.05 11.49
CA PHE A 198 0.63 -18.20 10.45
C PHE A 198 1.03 -16.74 10.52
N ARG A 199 1.75 -16.26 11.55
CA ARG A 199 2.25 -14.90 11.52
C ARG A 199 3.52 -14.80 10.65
N PRO A 200 3.49 -14.04 9.53
CA PRO A 200 4.72 -13.75 8.80
C PRO A 200 5.65 -12.91 9.67
N LEU A 201 6.94 -13.25 9.64
CA LEU A 201 7.97 -12.51 10.35
C LEU A 201 8.54 -11.41 9.45
N PRO A 202 8.78 -10.20 9.97
CA PRO A 202 9.50 -9.18 9.23
C PRO A 202 10.89 -9.69 8.83
N VAL A 203 11.33 -9.33 7.63
CA VAL A 203 12.65 -9.71 7.11
C VAL A 203 13.50 -8.47 6.89
N ARG A 204 14.80 -8.58 7.17
CA ARG A 204 15.74 -7.52 6.81
C ARG A 204 16.07 -7.65 5.34
N ILE A 205 16.00 -6.55 4.62
CA ILE A 205 16.35 -6.51 3.21
C ILE A 205 17.57 -5.61 3.01
N ASP A 206 18.41 -5.99 2.06
CA ASP A 206 19.46 -5.17 1.48
C ASP A 206 19.41 -5.40 -0.03
N ALA A 207 18.83 -4.45 -0.75
CA ALA A 207 18.60 -4.53 -2.18
C ALA A 207 19.47 -3.50 -2.90
N SER A 208 20.06 -3.86 -4.03
CA SER A 208 20.75 -2.94 -4.92
C SER A 208 20.09 -2.98 -6.29
N ILE A 209 19.42 -1.88 -6.67
CA ILE A 209 18.68 -1.72 -7.91
C ILE A 209 19.46 -0.83 -8.89
N GLY A 210 19.45 -1.15 -10.18
CA GLY A 210 20.16 -0.39 -11.21
C GLY A 210 19.57 -0.56 -12.61
N ALA A 211 20.17 0.03 -13.64
CA ALA A 211 19.61 -0.02 -14.99
C ALA A 211 19.85 -1.38 -15.71
N PRO A 212 18.85 -1.94 -16.42
CA PRO A 212 17.47 -1.44 -16.60
C PRO A 212 16.55 -1.81 -15.42
N LEU A 213 15.68 -0.88 -15.01
CA LEU A 213 14.73 -1.05 -13.92
C LEU A 213 13.40 -0.36 -14.22
N ASN A 214 12.30 -1.07 -13.94
CA ASN A 214 10.98 -0.49 -13.74
C ASN A 214 10.60 -0.71 -12.28
N ALA A 215 10.13 0.33 -11.61
CA ALA A 215 9.88 0.30 -10.19
C ALA A 215 8.70 1.20 -9.82
N ALA A 216 8.23 1.06 -8.59
CA ALA A 216 7.34 2.01 -7.96
C ALA A 216 7.70 2.15 -6.50
N PHE A 217 7.40 3.30 -5.91
CA PHE A 217 7.55 3.48 -4.48
C PHE A 217 6.34 4.14 -3.86
N ALA A 218 6.21 3.98 -2.55
CA ALA A 218 5.38 4.82 -1.71
C ALA A 218 6.12 5.24 -0.44
N THR A 219 5.76 6.40 0.08
CA THR A 219 6.24 6.97 1.34
C THR A 219 5.03 7.31 2.21
N ARG A 220 5.09 7.03 3.51
CA ARG A 220 4.05 7.43 4.47
C ARG A 220 4.55 8.59 5.32
N ASP A 221 3.72 9.61 5.48
CA ASP A 221 4.06 10.83 6.23
C ASP A 221 4.47 10.54 7.68
N GLU A 222 3.93 9.48 8.29
CA GLU A 222 4.26 9.03 9.65
C GLU A 222 5.75 8.69 9.85
N HIS A 223 6.48 8.40 8.77
CA HIS A 223 7.91 8.07 8.80
C HIS A 223 8.81 9.25 8.40
N ILE A 224 8.23 10.36 7.95
CA ILE A 224 8.96 11.58 7.57
C ILE A 224 9.14 12.44 8.83
N SER A 225 10.36 12.91 9.06
CA SER A 225 10.71 13.80 10.17
C SER A 225 11.67 14.91 9.71
N GLN A 226 12.07 15.82 10.59
CA GLN A 226 13.09 16.83 10.23
C GLN A 226 14.43 16.21 9.82
N ASP A 227 14.74 15.02 10.34
CA ASP A 227 15.98 14.30 10.05
C ASP A 227 15.83 13.30 8.88
N ASN A 228 14.59 12.98 8.49
CA ASN A 228 14.26 11.94 7.50
C ASN A 228 13.30 12.48 6.44
N HIS A 229 13.78 12.64 5.20
CA HIS A 229 12.97 13.09 4.08
C HIS A 229 12.43 11.92 3.25
N ALA A 230 11.37 12.18 2.49
CA ALA A 230 10.83 11.21 1.53
C ALA A 230 11.86 10.90 0.45
N PHE A 231 11.87 9.66 -0.03
CA PHE A 231 12.70 9.24 -1.13
C PHE A 231 12.51 10.12 -2.38
N LYS A 232 13.63 10.53 -2.98
CA LYS A 232 13.67 11.19 -4.27
C LYS A 232 14.52 10.39 -5.23
N LEU A 233 13.98 10.11 -6.42
CA LEU A 233 14.75 9.46 -7.48
C LEU A 233 15.76 10.41 -8.11
N PHE A 234 15.32 11.64 -8.40
CA PHE A 234 16.17 12.64 -9.03
C PHE A 234 17.12 13.25 -8.00
N PRO A 235 18.44 13.28 -8.27
CA PRO A 235 19.38 13.95 -7.40
C PRO A 235 19.04 15.43 -7.22
N SER A 236 19.31 15.98 -6.04
CA SER A 236 19.14 17.42 -5.84
C SER A 236 20.16 18.24 -6.62
N ARG A 237 21.30 17.65 -6.98
CA ARG A 237 22.36 18.26 -7.79
C ARG A 237 22.69 17.35 -8.95
N LEU A 238 22.49 17.83 -10.17
CA LEU A 238 22.73 17.02 -11.36
C LEU A 238 23.08 17.89 -12.56
N ASP A 239 23.93 17.34 -13.42
CA ASP A 239 24.21 17.85 -14.77
C ASP A 239 23.43 16.98 -15.77
N ALA A 240 22.11 17.25 -15.91
CA ALA A 240 21.29 16.61 -16.93
C ALA A 240 21.14 17.54 -18.14
N PRO A 241 21.63 17.15 -19.33
CA PRO A 241 21.53 17.99 -20.52
C PRO A 241 20.08 18.22 -20.98
N LEU A 242 19.17 17.33 -20.62
CA LEU A 242 17.78 17.40 -21.04
C LEU A 242 16.83 16.92 -19.94
N ILE A 243 15.92 17.80 -19.55
CA ILE A 243 14.77 17.46 -18.70
C ILE A 243 13.52 17.60 -19.55
N THR A 244 12.67 16.59 -19.56
CA THR A 244 11.37 16.63 -20.25
C THR A 244 10.24 16.32 -19.28
N TRP A 245 9.11 16.95 -19.46
CA TRP A 245 7.86 16.67 -18.74
C TRP A 245 6.72 16.65 -19.74
N SER A 246 6.13 15.47 -19.95
CA SER A 246 4.92 15.31 -20.76
C SER A 246 3.70 15.12 -19.86
N ASP A 247 2.78 16.08 -19.91
CA ASP A 247 1.53 16.09 -19.16
C ASP A 247 0.33 15.85 -20.10
N PRO A 248 -0.49 14.83 -19.86
CA PRO A 248 -1.59 14.48 -20.75
C PRO A 248 -2.80 15.42 -20.69
N ASP A 249 -3.00 16.20 -19.62
CA ASP A 249 -4.30 16.87 -19.38
C ASP A 249 -4.24 18.24 -18.66
N SER A 250 -3.04 18.78 -18.40
CA SER A 250 -2.90 19.98 -17.57
C SER A 250 -2.37 21.25 -18.26
N ASN A 251 -2.50 22.36 -17.53
CA ASN A 251 -1.80 23.60 -17.83
C ASN A 251 -0.37 23.50 -17.29
N ILE A 252 0.57 22.96 -18.07
CA ILE A 252 1.97 23.20 -17.75
C ILE A 252 2.24 24.71 -17.83
N SER A 253 2.83 25.26 -16.78
CA SER A 253 3.33 26.64 -16.75
C SER A 253 4.77 26.68 -16.29
N GLY A 254 5.54 27.59 -16.87
CA GLY A 254 6.91 27.88 -16.49
C GLY A 254 7.00 29.29 -15.95
N ASP A 255 7.65 29.43 -14.79
CA ASP A 255 7.90 30.70 -14.11
C ASP A 255 9.41 30.84 -13.87
N TRP A 256 10.06 31.69 -14.64
CA TRP A 256 11.47 32.00 -14.52
C TRP A 256 11.67 33.32 -13.78
N GLN A 257 12.64 33.34 -12.86
CA GLN A 257 12.99 34.52 -12.08
C GLN A 257 14.51 34.65 -11.91
N ALA A 258 15.00 35.90 -11.98
CA ALA A 258 16.35 36.26 -11.61
C ALA A 258 16.52 36.25 -10.08
N LEU A 259 17.49 35.49 -9.57
CA LEU A 259 17.83 35.46 -8.14
C LEU A 259 18.92 36.49 -7.78
N SER A 260 19.75 36.83 -8.75
CA SER A 260 20.86 37.78 -8.57
C SER A 260 20.48 39.18 -9.03
N PRO A 261 20.34 40.17 -8.12
CA PRO A 261 19.91 41.53 -8.48
C PRO A 261 20.92 42.32 -9.32
N GLY A 262 22.17 41.83 -9.43
CA GLY A 262 23.24 42.49 -10.18
C GLY A 262 23.50 41.91 -11.58
N THR A 263 22.78 40.85 -11.97
CA THR A 263 22.97 40.22 -13.29
C THR A 263 21.84 40.64 -14.21
N LYS A 264 22.19 41.11 -15.40
CA LYS A 264 21.22 41.43 -16.46
C LYS A 264 21.01 40.21 -17.33
N PHE A 265 19.76 39.94 -17.67
CA PHE A 265 19.39 38.83 -18.53
C PHE A 265 18.67 39.35 -19.77
N ALA A 266 19.03 38.84 -20.92
CA ALA A 266 18.31 39.03 -22.17
C ALA A 266 17.50 37.78 -22.49
N ALA A 267 16.24 37.95 -22.87
CA ALA A 267 15.36 36.85 -23.25
C ALA A 267 15.02 36.91 -24.74
N THR A 268 15.20 35.78 -25.42
CA THR A 268 14.76 35.54 -26.79
C THR A 268 13.60 34.56 -26.78
N ILE A 269 12.45 34.99 -27.30
CA ILE A 269 11.20 34.23 -27.31
C ILE A 269 10.85 33.87 -28.76
N GLU A 270 10.57 32.59 -28.98
CA GLU A 270 10.25 32.00 -30.29
C GLU A 270 9.02 31.10 -30.21
N ILE A 271 8.01 31.37 -31.03
CA ILE A 271 6.86 30.49 -31.23
C ILE A 271 7.23 29.47 -32.31
N LEU A 272 7.18 28.19 -31.95
CA LEU A 272 7.49 27.06 -32.80
C LEU A 272 6.23 26.22 -33.05
N SER A 273 6.08 25.69 -34.25
CA SER A 273 4.94 24.86 -34.65
C SER A 273 5.41 23.54 -35.24
N GLY A 274 4.74 22.43 -34.90
CA GLY A 274 5.01 21.10 -35.47
C GLY A 274 6.25 20.40 -34.91
N CYS A 275 6.67 20.74 -33.69
CA CYS A 275 7.88 20.22 -33.06
C CYS A 275 7.54 19.06 -32.12
N LEU A 276 7.65 17.81 -32.58
CA LEU A 276 7.16 16.66 -31.81
C LEU A 276 8.17 16.07 -30.83
N GLU A 277 9.46 16.32 -31.05
CA GLU A 277 10.57 15.77 -30.27
C GLU A 277 11.51 16.90 -29.82
N SER A 278 12.16 16.72 -28.67
CA SER A 278 13.08 17.71 -28.10
C SER A 278 14.25 18.03 -29.03
N THR A 279 14.75 17.03 -29.77
CA THR A 279 15.82 17.18 -30.78
C THR A 279 15.44 18.14 -31.90
N TRP A 280 14.15 18.26 -32.25
CA TRP A 280 13.71 19.15 -33.32
C TRP A 280 13.72 20.62 -32.88
N VAL A 281 13.67 20.89 -31.56
CA VAL A 281 13.73 22.25 -31.01
C VAL A 281 15.17 22.66 -30.72
N ASP A 282 16.04 21.71 -30.41
CA ASP A 282 17.47 21.96 -30.21
C ASP A 282 18.21 22.25 -31.53
N GLU A 283 17.73 21.72 -32.65
CA GLU A 283 18.24 22.07 -33.97
C GLU A 283 18.19 23.58 -34.22
N LYS A 284 19.21 24.10 -34.93
CA LYS A 284 19.39 25.52 -35.29
C LYS A 284 18.30 26.01 -36.24
N ILE A 285 17.05 25.96 -35.83
CA ILE A 285 15.92 26.54 -36.55
C ILE A 285 16.23 28.02 -36.66
N ALA A 286 16.34 28.50 -37.91
CA ALA A 286 16.60 29.91 -38.15
C ALA A 286 15.47 30.74 -37.51
N PRO A 287 15.79 31.64 -36.56
CA PRO A 287 14.80 32.47 -35.89
C PRO A 287 14.01 33.27 -36.92
N ASN A 288 12.68 33.19 -36.89
CA ASN A 288 11.84 34.00 -37.75
C ASN A 288 11.26 35.17 -36.96
N ALA A 289 11.97 36.30 -36.99
CA ALA A 289 11.59 37.51 -36.25
C ALA A 289 11.26 37.22 -34.77
N PRO A 290 12.26 36.74 -33.97
CA PRO A 290 12.06 36.46 -32.56
C PRO A 290 11.64 37.73 -31.80
N TYR A 291 10.98 37.56 -30.67
CA TYR A 291 10.75 38.66 -29.74
C TYR A 291 11.90 38.71 -28.75
N GLN A 292 12.56 39.86 -28.64
CA GLN A 292 13.68 40.07 -27.73
C GLN A 292 13.27 41.04 -26.62
N ALA A 293 13.61 40.69 -25.39
CA ALA A 293 13.48 41.52 -24.21
C ALA A 293 14.84 41.63 -23.52
N GLU A 294 15.21 42.83 -23.11
CA GLU A 294 16.47 43.14 -22.42
C GLU A 294 16.21 43.43 -20.94
N ASP A 295 17.19 43.16 -20.07
CA ASP A 295 17.15 43.38 -18.61
C ASP A 295 15.93 42.73 -17.91
N VAL A 296 15.64 41.48 -18.28
CA VAL A 296 14.49 40.73 -17.80
C VAL A 296 14.74 40.16 -16.41
N LYS A 297 13.77 40.31 -15.51
CA LYS A 297 13.83 39.80 -14.12
C LYS A 297 12.85 38.68 -13.88
N HIS A 298 11.73 38.66 -14.60
CA HIS A 298 10.68 37.66 -14.45
C HIS A 298 10.03 37.35 -15.79
N ILE A 299 9.83 36.06 -16.05
CA ILE A 299 9.07 35.56 -17.20
C ILE A 299 8.12 34.46 -16.72
N SER A 300 6.83 34.62 -16.98
CA SER A 300 5.84 33.58 -16.74
C SER A 300 5.16 33.19 -18.04
N ILE A 301 4.97 31.89 -18.27
CA ILE A 301 4.31 31.38 -19.46
C ILE A 301 3.37 30.24 -19.09
N SER A 302 2.17 30.27 -19.67
CA SER A 302 1.19 29.20 -19.52
C SER A 302 0.34 29.04 -20.79
N PHE A 303 -0.06 27.80 -21.06
CA PHE A 303 -1.11 27.49 -22.03
C PHE A 303 -2.44 27.29 -21.32
N ASP A 304 -3.53 27.40 -22.07
CA ASP A 304 -4.83 26.87 -21.65
C ASP A 304 -4.84 25.33 -21.62
N LYS A 305 -5.87 24.72 -21.03
CA LYS A 305 -5.91 23.27 -20.69
C LYS A 305 -5.72 22.34 -21.89
N GLY A 306 -4.94 21.27 -21.70
CA GLY A 306 -4.78 20.16 -22.63
C GLY A 306 -3.39 19.53 -22.57
N ALA A 307 -3.16 18.50 -23.37
CA ALA A 307 -1.87 17.79 -23.40
C ALA A 307 -0.72 18.76 -23.74
N SER A 308 0.30 18.77 -22.88
CA SER A 308 1.41 19.71 -22.95
C SER A 308 2.75 19.03 -22.69
N ASP A 309 3.79 19.63 -23.25
CA ASP A 309 5.18 19.15 -23.14
C ASP A 309 6.04 20.32 -22.64
N PHE A 310 6.89 20.06 -21.65
CA PHE A 310 7.94 20.97 -21.21
C PHE A 310 9.30 20.34 -21.45
N TRP A 311 10.23 21.09 -22.03
CA TRP A 311 11.61 20.68 -22.22
C TRP A 311 12.55 21.74 -21.68
N LEU A 312 13.52 21.34 -20.87
CA LEU A 312 14.64 22.16 -20.43
C LEU A 312 15.88 21.69 -21.16
N PHE A 313 16.53 22.62 -21.85
CA PHE A 313 17.81 22.41 -22.52
C PHE A 313 18.86 23.17 -21.73
N ASP A 314 19.75 22.45 -21.08
CA ASP A 314 20.94 23.04 -20.48
C ASP A 314 22.14 22.77 -21.40
N SER A 315 22.59 23.82 -22.08
CA SER A 315 23.71 23.75 -23.01
C SER A 315 25.06 24.03 -22.35
N ASP A 316 25.08 24.72 -21.19
CA ASP A 316 26.29 25.25 -20.56
C ASP A 316 26.44 24.72 -19.14
N ARG A 317 27.14 23.58 -19.06
CA ARG A 317 27.47 22.69 -17.92
C ARG A 317 27.81 23.40 -16.60
N GLY A 318 26.80 23.92 -15.92
CA GLY A 318 26.87 24.40 -14.55
C GLY A 318 26.31 23.38 -13.55
N PRO A 319 26.76 23.40 -12.28
CA PRO A 319 26.08 22.62 -11.24
C PRO A 319 24.69 23.22 -11.01
N ALA A 320 23.65 22.53 -11.48
CA ALA A 320 22.26 22.90 -11.23
C ALA A 320 21.67 22.17 -10.03
N VAL A 321 20.74 22.83 -9.35
CA VAL A 321 19.91 22.23 -8.31
C VAL A 321 18.53 21.94 -8.87
N LEU A 322 18.15 20.67 -8.83
CA LEU A 322 16.82 20.20 -9.22
C LEU A 322 16.06 19.78 -7.96
N ASN A 323 14.94 20.42 -7.66
CA ASN A 323 14.05 19.96 -6.63
C ASN A 323 12.70 19.60 -7.25
N LEU A 324 12.31 18.34 -7.11
CA LEU A 324 11.00 17.86 -7.51
C LEU A 324 10.17 17.60 -6.24
N GLU A 325 9.09 18.36 -6.10
CA GLU A 325 8.05 18.11 -5.10
C GLU A 325 7.04 17.14 -5.74
N THR A 326 6.92 15.93 -5.18
CA THR A 326 6.06 14.86 -5.72
C THR A 326 5.07 14.34 -4.69
N VAL A 327 4.06 13.65 -5.21
CA VAL A 327 3.11 12.83 -4.45
C VAL A 327 3.83 11.67 -3.75
N PRO A 328 3.38 11.23 -2.56
CA PRO A 328 4.01 10.16 -1.79
C PRO A 328 4.16 8.81 -2.49
N ALA A 329 3.46 8.53 -3.60
CA ALA A 329 3.58 7.28 -4.35
C ALA A 329 3.73 7.53 -5.85
N SER A 330 4.67 6.84 -6.48
CA SER A 330 5.05 7.11 -7.87
C SER A 330 5.75 5.90 -8.53
N PRO A 331 5.33 5.50 -9.75
CA PRO A 331 6.13 4.64 -10.61
C PRO A 331 7.31 5.39 -11.22
N PHE A 332 8.43 4.70 -11.36
CA PHE A 332 9.66 5.24 -11.88
C PHE A 332 10.53 4.18 -12.57
N GLY A 333 11.56 4.63 -13.28
CA GLY A 333 12.50 3.72 -13.93
C GLY A 333 13.88 4.32 -14.14
N ILE A 334 14.83 3.40 -14.34
CA ILE A 334 16.23 3.68 -14.58
C ILE A 334 16.65 2.89 -15.81
N GLU A 335 16.99 3.58 -16.88
CA GLU A 335 17.37 3.00 -18.16
C GLU A 335 18.84 3.32 -18.48
N LYS A 336 19.46 2.45 -19.29
CA LYS A 336 20.77 2.75 -19.85
C LYS A 336 20.59 3.79 -20.95
N ALA A 337 21.31 4.91 -20.88
CA ALA A 337 21.31 5.87 -21.96
C ALA A 337 22.02 5.31 -23.20
N THR A 338 21.92 6.04 -24.32
CA THR A 338 22.65 5.73 -25.56
C THR A 338 24.17 5.86 -25.41
N THR A 339 24.62 6.72 -24.49
CA THR A 339 26.05 6.94 -24.18
C THR A 339 26.49 6.00 -23.06
N PRO A 340 27.63 5.28 -23.21
CA PRO A 340 28.22 4.53 -22.10
C PRO A 340 28.45 5.46 -20.91
N ASP A 341 28.04 5.03 -19.71
CA ASP A 341 28.15 5.78 -18.43
C ASP A 341 27.11 6.86 -18.17
N LYS A 342 26.11 6.99 -19.03
CA LYS A 342 24.93 7.82 -18.76
C LYS A 342 23.69 6.98 -18.48
N LEU A 343 22.80 7.55 -17.67
CA LEU A 343 21.50 6.98 -17.31
C LEU A 343 20.38 7.87 -17.84
N ARG A 344 19.26 7.22 -18.14
CA ARG A 344 17.98 7.88 -18.39
C ARG A 344 17.05 7.54 -17.24
N LEU A 345 16.54 8.56 -16.56
CA LEU A 345 15.65 8.42 -15.42
C LEU A 345 14.27 8.90 -15.83
N TRP A 346 13.24 8.22 -15.35
CA TRP A 346 11.88 8.72 -15.50
C TRP A 346 11.07 8.47 -14.24
N GLN A 347 10.14 9.38 -13.95
CA GLN A 347 9.25 9.29 -12.81
C GLN A 347 7.88 9.85 -13.21
N PHE A 348 6.81 9.15 -12.85
CA PHE A 348 5.45 9.68 -12.99
C PHE A 348 5.12 10.55 -11.79
N ILE A 349 4.56 11.72 -12.03
CA ILE A 349 4.14 12.64 -10.99
C ILE A 349 2.63 12.87 -11.06
N GLY A 350 2.01 13.07 -9.89
CA GLY A 350 0.58 13.35 -9.76
C GLY A 350 0.29 14.82 -9.48
N ASP A 351 -0.95 15.10 -9.09
CA ASP A 351 -1.46 16.47 -8.91
C ASP A 351 -0.58 17.33 -7.99
N GLU A 352 -0.49 18.62 -8.32
CA GLU A 352 0.26 19.65 -7.58
C GLU A 352 1.79 19.47 -7.56
N SER A 353 2.32 18.67 -8.48
CA SER A 353 3.78 18.50 -8.58
C SER A 353 4.46 19.75 -9.12
N LYS A 354 5.65 20.03 -8.57
CA LYS A 354 6.43 21.22 -8.88
C LYS A 354 7.89 20.85 -9.10
N LEU A 355 8.39 21.20 -10.28
CA LEU A 355 9.79 21.06 -10.65
C LEU A 355 10.47 22.42 -10.50
N VAL A 356 11.45 22.53 -9.62
CA VAL A 356 12.26 23.74 -9.42
C VAL A 356 13.66 23.46 -9.92
N TYR A 357 14.05 24.13 -10.99
CA TYR A 357 15.41 24.15 -11.49
C TYR A 357 16.09 25.45 -11.04
N ARG A 358 17.31 25.35 -10.53
CA ARG A 358 18.16 26.51 -10.20
C ARG A 358 19.54 26.30 -10.78
N GLY A 359 19.85 27.09 -11.80
CA GLY A 359 21.14 27.06 -12.49
C GLY A 359 22.01 28.26 -12.13
N SER A 360 23.31 28.12 -12.37
CA SER A 360 24.25 29.24 -12.43
C SER A 360 24.52 29.71 -13.86
N ASP A 361 23.81 29.13 -14.82
CA ASP A 361 24.22 29.05 -16.22
C ASP A 361 24.17 30.42 -16.90
N ASP A 362 25.14 30.63 -17.78
CA ASP A 362 25.23 31.82 -18.63
C ASP A 362 24.05 31.86 -19.61
N LYS A 363 23.47 30.68 -19.89
CA LYS A 363 22.38 30.49 -20.82
C LYS A 363 21.43 29.38 -20.36
N LEU A 364 20.15 29.70 -20.25
CA LEU A 364 19.07 28.76 -19.99
C LEU A 364 18.09 28.73 -21.16
N SER A 365 17.77 27.56 -21.69
CA SER A 365 16.74 27.42 -22.73
C SER A 365 15.65 26.47 -22.29
N PHE A 366 14.39 26.87 -22.39
CA PHE A 366 13.28 25.97 -22.14
C PHE A 366 12.17 26.14 -23.18
N TYR A 367 11.38 25.09 -23.37
CA TYR A 367 10.27 25.03 -24.30
C TYR A 367 9.02 24.56 -23.55
N ILE A 368 7.91 25.25 -23.76
CA ILE A 368 6.58 24.79 -23.33
C ILE A 368 5.71 24.70 -24.57
N GLY A 369 5.19 23.51 -24.82
CA GLY A 369 4.34 23.20 -25.95
C GLY A 369 3.01 22.60 -25.54
N LYS A 370 2.04 22.71 -26.44
CA LYS A 370 0.70 22.16 -26.32
C LYS A 370 0.32 21.43 -27.60
N LYS A 371 -0.26 20.24 -27.45
CA LYS A 371 -0.93 19.54 -28.55
C LYS A 371 -2.25 20.26 -28.85
N ILE A 372 -2.49 20.58 -30.12
CA ILE A 372 -3.69 21.31 -30.55
C ILE A 372 -4.77 20.38 -31.12
N LEU A 373 -4.63 19.08 -30.94
CA LEU A 373 -5.55 18.07 -31.42
C LEU A 373 -6.59 17.76 -30.34
N SER A 374 -7.86 17.71 -30.73
CA SER A 374 -8.96 17.24 -29.89
C SER A 374 -9.77 16.19 -30.65
N SER A 375 -10.29 15.21 -29.93
CA SER A 375 -11.17 14.18 -30.49
C SER A 375 -12.61 14.56 -30.19
N ASN A 376 -13.44 14.68 -31.24
CA ASN A 376 -14.88 14.88 -31.13
C ASN A 376 -15.58 13.91 -32.08
N ASP A 377 -16.42 13.01 -31.54
CA ASP A 377 -17.19 12.01 -32.31
C ASP A 377 -16.36 11.24 -33.37
N ASP A 378 -15.23 10.67 -32.96
CA ASP A 378 -14.26 9.93 -33.80
C ASP A 378 -13.55 10.76 -34.90
N VAL A 379 -13.71 12.09 -34.89
CA VAL A 379 -12.97 13.01 -35.77
C VAL A 379 -11.91 13.76 -34.95
N ILE A 380 -10.67 13.72 -35.43
CA ILE A 380 -9.56 14.51 -34.87
C ILE A 380 -9.60 15.90 -35.51
N GLU A 381 -9.84 16.93 -34.71
CA GLU A 381 -9.86 18.32 -35.15
C GLU A 381 -8.78 19.14 -34.43
N THR A 382 -8.28 20.17 -35.11
CA THR A 382 -7.37 21.15 -34.51
C THR A 382 -8.15 22.24 -33.80
N VAL A 383 -7.87 22.47 -32.52
CA VAL A 383 -8.57 23.46 -31.68
C VAL A 383 -7.71 24.72 -31.49
N PRO A 384 -8.29 25.93 -31.57
CA PRO A 384 -7.59 27.15 -31.19
C PRO A 384 -7.11 27.09 -29.74
N THR A 385 -5.93 27.66 -29.46
CA THR A 385 -5.34 27.72 -28.13
C THR A 385 -4.82 29.12 -27.84
N SER A 386 -4.69 29.48 -26.56
CA SER A 386 -4.12 30.75 -26.14
C SER A 386 -2.91 30.52 -25.25
N VAL A 387 -1.88 31.33 -25.46
CA VAL A 387 -0.74 31.45 -24.55
C VAL A 387 -0.90 32.73 -23.76
N ARG A 388 -0.67 32.64 -22.44
CA ARG A 388 -0.41 33.80 -21.59
C ARG A 388 1.09 33.87 -21.34
N LEU A 389 1.70 34.97 -21.75
CA LEU A 389 3.11 35.28 -21.52
C LEU A 389 3.20 36.56 -20.71
N GLU A 390 4.01 36.56 -19.67
CA GLU A 390 4.28 37.71 -18.82
C GLU A 390 5.78 37.97 -18.78
N ILE A 391 6.18 39.23 -18.93
CA ILE A 391 7.58 39.66 -18.84
C ILE A 391 7.62 40.94 -18.02
N ASP A 392 8.24 40.91 -16.84
CA ASP A 392 8.34 42.05 -15.91
C ASP A 392 7.02 42.82 -15.74
N ASP A 393 5.96 42.13 -15.29
CA ASP A 393 4.59 42.64 -15.09
C ASP A 393 3.82 43.03 -16.39
N LYS A 394 4.41 42.85 -17.58
CA LYS A 394 3.69 43.06 -18.85
C LYS A 394 3.08 41.75 -19.35
N HIS A 395 1.75 41.72 -19.41
CA HIS A 395 1.00 40.56 -19.89
C HIS A 395 0.75 40.63 -21.41
N TYR A 396 0.94 39.50 -22.09
CA TYR A 396 0.69 39.26 -23.49
C TYR A 396 -0.19 38.01 -23.64
N ASP A 397 -1.43 38.20 -24.12
CA ASP A 397 -2.32 37.11 -24.50
C ASP A 397 -2.20 36.86 -26.01
N ILE A 398 -1.71 35.69 -26.40
CA ILE A 398 -1.45 35.34 -27.80
C ILE A 398 -2.41 34.24 -28.23
N SER A 399 -3.34 34.57 -29.12
CA SER A 399 -4.28 33.60 -29.73
C SER A 399 -3.62 32.87 -30.90
N LEU A 400 -3.60 31.54 -30.83
CA LEU A 400 -3.00 30.65 -31.81
C LEU A 400 -4.12 29.89 -32.54
N VAL A 401 -4.37 30.28 -33.79
CA VAL A 401 -5.50 29.76 -34.57
C VAL A 401 -4.99 28.78 -35.63
N PRO A 402 -5.31 27.48 -35.53
CA PRO A 402 -4.89 26.50 -36.52
C PRO A 402 -5.64 26.68 -37.84
N LEU A 403 -4.90 26.58 -38.95
CA LEU A 403 -5.49 26.42 -40.28
C LEU A 403 -5.92 24.97 -40.49
N LYS A 404 -6.95 24.76 -41.32
CA LYS A 404 -7.38 23.39 -41.67
C LYS A 404 -6.27 22.69 -42.48
N PRO A 405 -5.88 21.45 -42.11
CA PRO A 405 -4.90 20.68 -42.87
C PRO A 405 -5.39 20.42 -44.29
N LYS A 406 -4.50 20.54 -45.27
CA LYS A 406 -4.75 20.19 -46.66
C LYS A 406 -4.16 18.82 -47.01
N PRO A 407 -4.70 18.11 -48.02
CA PRO A 407 -4.05 16.92 -48.54
C PRO A 407 -2.61 17.23 -48.97
N ASN A 408 -1.64 16.41 -48.53
CA ASN A 408 -0.18 16.55 -48.71
C ASN A 408 0.54 17.56 -47.81
N ASP A 409 -0.12 18.13 -46.80
CA ASP A 409 0.57 18.92 -45.78
C ASP A 409 1.56 18.03 -44.99
N THR A 410 2.84 18.42 -44.96
CA THR A 410 3.88 17.71 -44.18
C THR A 410 4.14 18.38 -42.85
N ILE A 411 4.24 17.57 -41.79
CA ILE A 411 4.60 18.02 -40.45
C ILE A 411 6.09 18.36 -40.47
N ALA A 412 6.42 19.58 -40.05
CA ALA A 412 7.80 20.04 -39.90
C ALA A 412 7.85 21.08 -38.78
N CYS A 413 8.87 21.01 -37.95
CA CYS A 413 9.13 22.01 -36.91
C CYS A 413 9.56 23.34 -37.57
N LYS A 414 8.80 24.42 -37.34
CA LYS A 414 9.03 25.73 -37.97
C LYS A 414 8.89 26.86 -36.96
N SER A 415 9.77 27.85 -37.06
CA SER A 415 9.65 29.13 -36.35
C SER A 415 8.61 30.05 -37.02
N LEU A 416 7.68 30.56 -36.22
CA LEU A 416 6.66 31.52 -36.62
C LEU A 416 7.14 32.96 -36.38
N PRO A 417 6.60 33.97 -37.09
CA PRO A 417 6.94 35.38 -36.91
C PRO A 417 6.53 35.88 -35.51
N THR A 418 7.39 35.63 -34.53
CA THR A 418 7.05 35.68 -33.10
C THR A 418 6.81 37.10 -32.61
N ARG A 419 7.64 38.06 -33.04
CA ARG A 419 7.48 39.48 -32.71
C ARG A 419 6.10 40.00 -33.13
N LYS A 420 5.60 39.59 -34.30
CA LYS A 420 4.26 39.99 -34.78
C LYS A 420 3.15 39.36 -33.93
N ALA A 421 3.32 38.12 -33.51
CA ALA A 421 2.34 37.41 -32.67
C ALA A 421 2.24 38.02 -31.27
N VAL A 422 3.38 38.30 -30.63
CA VAL A 422 3.44 38.89 -29.27
C VAL A 422 2.84 40.30 -29.25
N ILE A 423 3.22 41.16 -30.20
CA ILE A 423 2.71 42.54 -30.28
C ILE A 423 1.26 42.58 -30.77
N GLY A 424 0.89 41.71 -31.70
CA GLY A 424 -0.43 41.68 -32.33
C GLY A 424 -1.49 40.87 -31.57
N GLY A 425 -1.10 40.09 -30.57
CA GLY A 425 -1.99 39.24 -29.76
C GLY A 425 -2.56 38.02 -30.50
N ALA A 426 -2.16 37.75 -31.75
CA ALA A 426 -2.63 36.60 -32.50
C ALA A 426 -1.66 36.16 -33.61
N THR A 427 -1.65 34.86 -33.90
CA THR A 427 -1.00 34.30 -35.09
C THR A 427 -1.72 33.06 -35.60
N THR A 428 -1.60 32.81 -36.91
CA THR A 428 -2.18 31.64 -37.57
C THR A 428 -1.14 30.52 -37.64
N LEU A 429 -1.51 29.32 -37.19
CA LEU A 429 -0.66 28.14 -37.29
C LEU A 429 -0.81 27.52 -38.69
N PRO A 430 0.27 26.97 -39.27
CA PRO A 430 0.19 26.24 -40.53
C PRO A 430 -0.75 25.03 -40.41
N GLY A 431 -1.36 24.60 -41.52
CA GLY A 431 -2.32 23.49 -41.54
C GLY A 431 -1.73 22.15 -41.06
N SER A 432 -0.41 21.97 -41.17
CA SER A 432 0.31 20.80 -40.66
C SER A 432 0.69 20.86 -39.18
N ALA A 433 0.25 21.89 -38.44
CA ALA A 433 0.54 22.02 -37.02
C ALA A 433 -0.26 20.96 -36.23
N LEU A 434 0.45 20.04 -35.58
CA LEU A 434 -0.14 19.12 -34.58
C LEU A 434 0.06 19.64 -33.16
N ASN A 435 1.06 20.49 -32.97
CA ASN A 435 1.37 21.13 -31.72
C ASN A 435 1.98 22.51 -31.99
N VAL A 436 1.95 23.33 -30.96
CA VAL A 436 2.58 24.64 -30.93
C VAL A 436 3.24 24.81 -29.59
N GLY A 437 4.39 25.47 -29.55
CA GLY A 437 5.02 25.80 -28.28
C GLY A 437 5.87 27.04 -28.39
N ILE A 438 6.38 27.46 -27.26
CA ILE A 438 7.23 28.64 -27.13
C ILE A 438 8.54 28.21 -26.53
N ARG A 439 9.62 28.48 -27.26
CA ARG A 439 10.98 28.38 -26.77
C ARG A 439 11.39 29.74 -26.20
N ILE A 440 11.93 29.72 -24.99
CA ILE A 440 12.47 30.89 -24.31
C ILE A 440 13.94 30.58 -24.02
N THR A 441 14.82 31.42 -24.56
CA THR A 441 16.26 31.36 -24.34
C THR A 441 16.65 32.60 -23.54
N ILE A 442 17.30 32.40 -22.41
CA ILE A 442 17.69 33.46 -21.48
C ILE A 442 19.21 33.46 -21.40
N ASP A 443 19.84 34.55 -21.80
CA ASP A 443 21.29 34.74 -21.81
C ASP A 443 21.68 35.81 -20.78
N ALA A 444 22.69 35.56 -19.96
CA ALA A 444 23.23 36.54 -19.01
C ALA A 444 24.25 37.47 -19.71
N GLU A 445 24.06 38.79 -19.62
CA GLU A 445 24.87 39.75 -20.40
C GLU A 445 26.19 40.15 -19.73
N ASP A 446 26.28 40.10 -18.39
CA ASP A 446 27.44 40.59 -17.61
C ASP A 446 27.80 39.61 -16.48
N LEU A 447 28.68 38.66 -16.79
CA LEU A 447 29.20 37.69 -15.82
C LEU A 447 30.61 38.08 -15.40
N ASP A 448 30.73 38.87 -14.33
CA ASP A 448 32.01 39.03 -13.63
C ASP A 448 32.47 37.66 -13.14
N GLY A 449 33.66 37.21 -13.60
CA GLY A 449 34.26 35.88 -13.45
C GLY A 449 34.56 35.38 -12.03
N THR A 450 33.64 35.59 -11.10
CA THR A 450 33.62 35.04 -9.74
C THR A 450 32.77 33.78 -9.73
N ILE A 451 33.20 32.79 -8.94
CA ILE A 451 32.48 31.53 -8.70
C ILE A 451 31.11 31.85 -8.10
N ARG A 452 30.02 31.57 -8.81
CA ARG A 452 28.66 32.02 -8.45
C ARG A 452 27.80 30.92 -7.83
N LYS A 453 26.97 31.35 -6.89
CA LYS A 453 25.74 30.65 -6.44
C LYS A 453 24.68 30.73 -7.55
N GLU A 454 23.65 29.90 -7.45
CA GLU A 454 22.40 29.94 -8.26
C GLU A 454 21.98 31.38 -8.62
N THR A 455 21.99 31.73 -9.91
CA THR A 455 21.71 33.09 -10.42
C THR A 455 20.28 33.27 -10.89
N SER A 456 19.61 32.16 -11.24
CA SER A 456 18.23 32.13 -11.70
C SER A 456 17.49 30.90 -11.19
N SER A 457 16.16 30.94 -11.25
CA SER A 457 15.30 29.82 -10.91
C SER A 457 14.19 29.71 -11.94
N LEU A 458 13.95 28.49 -12.43
CA LEU A 458 12.79 28.13 -13.24
C LEU A 458 11.92 27.18 -12.44
N THR A 459 10.69 27.60 -12.16
CA THR A 459 9.66 26.77 -11.55
C THR A 459 8.70 26.32 -12.63
N THR A 460 8.58 25.01 -12.83
CA THR A 460 7.56 24.42 -13.69
C THR A 460 6.49 23.75 -12.83
N THR A 461 5.24 24.05 -13.11
CA THR A 461 4.08 23.45 -12.44
C THR A 461 3.16 22.82 -13.48
N GLY A 462 2.57 21.69 -13.12
CA GLY A 462 1.64 20.91 -13.93
C GLY A 462 0.85 19.97 -13.03
N SER A 463 -0.16 19.30 -13.57
CA SER A 463 -0.99 18.40 -12.76
C SER A 463 -0.51 16.97 -12.80
N SER A 464 0.09 16.45 -13.87
CA SER A 464 0.58 15.08 -13.84
C SER A 464 1.55 14.77 -14.97
N GLY A 465 2.04 13.54 -15.02
CA GLY A 465 2.70 13.01 -16.20
C GLY A 465 4.11 12.54 -15.94
N TRP A 466 4.84 12.34 -17.03
CA TRP A 466 6.16 11.72 -16.99
C TRP A 466 7.23 12.79 -17.04
N ILE A 467 8.02 12.89 -15.97
CA ILE A 467 9.29 13.63 -16.00
C ILE A 467 10.38 12.65 -16.39
N THR A 468 11.18 13.00 -17.40
CA THR A 468 12.35 12.23 -17.83
C THR A 468 13.59 13.11 -17.81
N LEU A 469 14.66 12.61 -17.19
CA LEU A 469 16.00 13.20 -17.25
C LEU A 469 16.87 12.29 -18.12
N ASP A 470 17.39 12.82 -19.22
CA ASP A 470 18.28 12.07 -20.12
C ASP A 470 19.72 12.52 -19.96
N GLY A 471 20.65 11.57 -20.07
CA GLY A 471 22.08 11.84 -20.06
C GLY A 471 22.71 12.09 -18.68
N VAL A 472 22.07 11.63 -17.59
CA VAL A 472 22.56 11.77 -16.21
C VAL A 472 23.83 10.97 -16.01
N ASP A 473 24.89 11.57 -15.46
CA ASP A 473 26.12 10.84 -15.15
C ASP A 473 25.90 9.87 -13.97
N LYS A 474 26.47 8.66 -14.03
CA LYS A 474 26.39 7.71 -12.92
C LYS A 474 26.96 8.27 -11.62
N GLN A 475 27.95 9.16 -11.71
CA GLN A 475 28.58 9.80 -10.54
C GLN A 475 27.65 10.78 -9.83
N ASP A 476 26.74 11.43 -10.55
CA ASP A 476 25.74 12.33 -9.94
C ASP A 476 24.76 11.55 -9.06
N PHE A 477 24.54 10.27 -9.39
CA PHE A 477 23.75 9.37 -8.57
C PHE A 477 24.40 9.06 -7.22
N GLU A 478 25.73 9.01 -7.15
CA GLU A 478 26.45 8.73 -5.90
C GLU A 478 26.20 9.82 -4.84
N ASN A 479 25.88 11.04 -5.27
CA ASN A 479 25.66 12.21 -4.40
C ASN A 479 24.18 12.55 -4.16
N ALA A 480 23.22 11.72 -4.62
CA ALA A 480 21.80 11.99 -4.38
C ALA A 480 21.45 11.84 -2.87
N ASP A 481 20.44 12.57 -2.40
CA ASP A 481 20.15 12.69 -0.96
C ASP A 481 19.52 11.42 -0.31
N GLY A 482 19.09 10.45 -1.13
CA GLY A 482 18.44 9.23 -0.65
C GLY A 482 17.02 9.48 -0.15
N GLY A 483 16.65 8.83 0.96
CA GLY A 483 15.39 9.08 1.67
C GLY A 483 14.73 7.81 2.22
N ILE A 484 13.53 7.98 2.80
CA ILE A 484 12.75 6.87 3.37
C ILE A 484 11.63 6.45 2.42
N LEU A 485 11.42 5.14 2.35
CA LEU A 485 10.34 4.46 1.62
C LEU A 485 9.54 3.61 2.60
N SER A 486 8.22 3.56 2.41
CA SER A 486 7.34 2.61 3.10
C SER A 486 6.95 1.41 2.23
N MET A 487 7.07 1.55 0.92
CA MET A 487 6.87 0.51 -0.06
C MET A 487 7.84 0.71 -1.21
N PHE A 488 8.34 -0.40 -1.76
CA PHE A 488 8.90 -0.38 -3.11
C PHE A 488 8.51 -1.64 -3.88
N GLU A 489 8.36 -1.45 -5.18
CA GLU A 489 8.23 -2.49 -6.17
C GLU A 489 9.37 -2.35 -7.17
N ALA A 490 9.98 -3.46 -7.57
CA ALA A 490 11.11 -3.45 -8.51
C ALA A 490 11.08 -4.67 -9.44
N GLN A 491 11.32 -4.42 -10.73
CA GLN A 491 11.52 -5.44 -11.76
C GLN A 491 12.65 -5.00 -12.70
N GLY A 492 13.60 -5.90 -12.97
CA GLY A 492 14.78 -5.61 -13.79
C GLY A 492 16.08 -6.00 -13.09
N GLU A 493 17.10 -5.14 -13.19
CA GLU A 493 18.42 -5.36 -12.59
C GLU A 493 18.38 -5.11 -11.06
N VAL A 494 17.93 -6.14 -10.33
CA VAL A 494 17.82 -6.16 -8.86
C VAL A 494 18.79 -7.19 -8.29
N ARG A 495 19.57 -6.79 -7.28
CA ARG A 495 20.26 -7.71 -6.36
C ARG A 495 19.56 -7.61 -5.01
N LEU A 496 19.27 -8.72 -4.38
CA LEU A 496 18.50 -8.75 -3.13
C LEU A 496 19.12 -9.74 -2.15
N ASP A 497 19.47 -9.25 -0.97
CA ASP A 497 19.81 -10.06 0.19
C ASP A 497 18.65 -10.01 1.19
N VAL A 498 18.20 -11.17 1.64
CA VAL A 498 17.15 -11.32 2.66
C VAL A 498 17.76 -11.94 3.90
N ASN A 499 17.72 -11.23 5.02
CA ASN A 499 18.37 -11.62 6.27
C ASN A 499 19.87 -11.95 6.11
N GLY A 500 20.56 -11.26 5.20
CA GLY A 500 21.99 -11.47 4.90
C GLY A 500 22.27 -12.68 4.00
N VAL A 501 21.23 -13.30 3.43
CA VAL A 501 21.35 -14.39 2.45
C VAL A 501 20.98 -13.88 1.06
N ALA A 502 21.96 -13.93 0.16
CA ALA A 502 21.77 -13.54 -1.24
C ALA A 502 20.72 -14.40 -1.94
N GLN A 503 19.74 -13.74 -2.55
CA GLN A 503 18.69 -14.38 -3.31
C GLN A 503 19.10 -14.55 -4.77
N THR A 504 18.64 -15.63 -5.40
CA THR A 504 18.76 -15.76 -6.86
C THR A 504 17.70 -14.90 -7.52
N VAL A 505 18.13 -13.88 -8.26
CA VAL A 505 17.26 -12.90 -8.92
C VAL A 505 17.42 -13.00 -10.44
N ARG A 506 16.30 -13.00 -11.17
CA ARG A 506 16.26 -12.88 -12.63
C ARG A 506 15.64 -11.53 -13.02
N PRO A 507 15.98 -10.95 -14.18
CA PRO A 507 15.43 -9.66 -14.61
C PRO A 507 13.90 -9.61 -14.75
N ILE A 508 13.26 -10.76 -14.96
CA ILE A 508 11.80 -10.87 -15.05
C ILE A 508 11.11 -10.95 -13.68
N ASP A 509 11.87 -11.26 -12.62
CA ASP A 509 11.32 -11.45 -11.29
C ASP A 509 10.82 -10.08 -10.76
N ARG A 510 9.59 -10.06 -10.24
CA ARG A 510 8.97 -8.86 -9.66
C ARG A 510 9.02 -8.93 -8.14
N PHE A 511 9.66 -7.94 -7.51
CA PHE A 511 9.72 -7.82 -6.06
C PHE A 511 8.76 -6.74 -5.59
N ILE A 512 7.99 -7.02 -4.55
CA ILE A 512 7.14 -6.03 -3.86
C ILE A 512 7.44 -6.15 -2.37
N ALA A 513 7.85 -5.05 -1.75
CA ALA A 513 8.11 -4.99 -0.33
C ALA A 513 7.38 -3.81 0.32
N GLU A 514 6.80 -4.07 1.49
CA GLU A 514 6.20 -3.08 2.37
C GLU A 514 6.88 -3.15 3.74
N GLY A 515 7.17 -1.99 4.33
CA GLY A 515 7.90 -1.90 5.58
C GLY A 515 8.49 -0.51 5.78
N ILE A 516 9.71 -0.45 6.33
CA ILE A 516 10.46 0.80 6.49
C ILE A 516 11.84 0.59 5.89
N PHE A 517 12.15 1.36 4.85
CA PHE A 517 13.40 1.26 4.11
C PHE A 517 14.07 2.63 4.04
N GLY A 518 15.36 2.66 4.33
CA GLY A 518 16.22 3.75 3.92
C GLY A 518 16.76 3.47 2.53
N SER A 519 17.00 4.52 1.75
CA SER A 519 17.80 4.46 0.55
C SER A 519 19.12 5.18 0.76
N LEU A 520 20.17 4.59 0.20
CA LEU A 520 21.48 5.19 0.03
C LEU A 520 21.89 4.95 -1.40
N ASN A 521 22.61 5.89 -2.00
CA ASN A 521 23.20 5.62 -3.30
C ASN A 521 24.42 4.74 -3.16
N TYR A 522 24.65 3.96 -4.20
CA TYR A 522 25.67 2.93 -4.25
C TYR A 522 26.47 3.09 -5.54
N GLU A 523 27.70 2.60 -5.53
CA GLU A 523 28.64 2.69 -6.66
C GLU A 523 28.00 2.22 -7.98
N ASP A 524 28.46 2.81 -9.09
CA ASP A 524 28.05 2.50 -10.46
C ASP A 524 26.60 2.88 -10.83
N GLY A 525 26.04 3.93 -10.22
CA GLY A 525 24.69 4.40 -10.54
C GLY A 525 23.58 3.45 -10.09
N ARG A 526 23.82 2.74 -8.97
CA ARG A 526 22.86 1.84 -8.33
C ARG A 526 22.29 2.50 -7.08
N ILE A 527 21.05 2.18 -6.76
CA ILE A 527 20.40 2.60 -5.51
C ILE A 527 20.41 1.41 -4.57
N ARG A 528 20.89 1.61 -3.35
CA ARG A 528 20.80 0.62 -2.27
C ARG A 528 19.59 0.93 -1.40
N LEU A 529 18.68 -0.03 -1.27
CA LEU A 529 17.54 0.00 -0.38
C LEU A 529 17.79 -0.96 0.77
N TYR A 530 17.75 -0.47 2.01
CA TYR A 530 18.00 -1.31 3.18
C TYR A 530 16.96 -1.01 4.26
N GLY A 531 16.54 -2.05 4.98
CA GLY A 531 15.53 -1.87 6.01
C GLY A 531 14.86 -3.15 6.44
N THR A 532 13.66 -3.02 6.99
CA THR A 532 12.85 -4.16 7.42
C THR A 532 11.56 -4.17 6.62
N ALA A 533 11.33 -5.27 5.90
CA ALA A 533 10.10 -5.54 5.18
C ALA A 533 9.17 -6.37 6.08
N ASP A 534 8.03 -5.79 6.47
CA ASP A 534 6.95 -6.53 7.13
C ASP A 534 6.29 -7.49 6.14
N ALA A 535 6.30 -7.13 4.86
CA ALA A 535 5.83 -7.93 3.75
C ALA A 535 6.82 -7.84 2.58
N LEU A 536 7.21 -8.98 2.02
CA LEU A 536 8.09 -9.14 0.88
C LEU A 536 7.55 -10.29 0.03
N THR A 537 7.31 -10.00 -1.25
CA THR A 537 6.92 -10.99 -2.24
C THR A 537 7.87 -10.95 -3.43
N LYS A 538 8.07 -12.12 -4.03
CA LYS A 538 8.78 -12.34 -5.29
C LYS A 538 7.82 -13.07 -6.22
N ASP A 539 7.47 -12.47 -7.36
CA ASP A 539 6.49 -13.01 -8.31
C ASP A 539 5.16 -13.34 -7.63
N LEU A 540 4.72 -12.45 -6.75
CA LEU A 540 3.56 -12.62 -5.87
C LEU A 540 3.68 -13.76 -4.84
N VAL A 541 4.82 -14.43 -4.72
CA VAL A 541 5.10 -15.47 -3.71
C VAL A 541 5.79 -14.86 -2.49
N ARG A 542 5.18 -15.04 -1.32
CA ARG A 542 5.71 -14.58 -0.02
C ARG A 542 7.15 -15.07 0.21
N GLN A 543 8.00 -14.15 0.69
CA GLN A 543 9.37 -14.43 1.12
C GLN A 543 9.55 -14.31 2.65
N ASN A 544 8.64 -13.67 3.37
CA ASN A 544 8.65 -13.62 4.84
C ASN A 544 8.39 -15.01 5.41
N PRO A 545 9.30 -15.63 6.16
CA PRO A 545 9.01 -16.91 6.80
C PRO A 545 8.08 -16.71 8.01
N THR A 546 7.36 -17.76 8.44
CA THR A 546 6.65 -17.76 9.73
C THR A 546 7.56 -18.24 10.85
N LYS A 547 7.12 -18.10 12.12
CA LYS A 547 7.86 -18.66 13.26
C LYS A 547 8.08 -20.16 13.08
N PHE A 548 7.05 -20.90 12.67
CA PHE A 548 7.14 -22.34 12.39
C PHE A 548 8.21 -22.68 11.34
N GLU A 549 8.31 -21.92 10.25
CA GLU A 549 9.27 -22.17 9.17
C GLU A 549 10.72 -21.90 9.58
N THR A 550 10.93 -21.02 10.56
CA THR A 550 12.26 -20.71 11.14
C THR A 550 12.59 -21.49 12.42
N ALA A 551 11.59 -22.12 13.03
CA ALA A 551 11.71 -22.71 14.36
C ALA A 551 12.61 -23.94 14.36
N GLN A 552 13.39 -24.09 15.42
CA GLN A 552 14.09 -25.34 15.67
C GLN A 552 13.10 -26.36 16.27
N ILE A 553 13.43 -27.65 16.17
CA ILE A 553 12.60 -28.74 16.73
C ILE A 553 12.28 -28.51 18.22
N LEU A 554 13.22 -27.92 18.96
CA LEU A 554 13.03 -27.62 20.38
C LEU A 554 11.91 -26.57 20.59
N ASP A 555 11.84 -25.54 19.75
CA ASP A 555 10.79 -24.51 19.81
C ASP A 555 9.42 -25.09 19.43
N LEU A 556 9.39 -26.05 18.51
CA LEU A 556 8.16 -26.78 18.19
C LEU A 556 7.68 -27.61 19.40
N LEU A 557 8.59 -28.28 20.11
CA LEU A 557 8.25 -29.06 21.29
C LEU A 557 7.75 -28.19 22.45
N THR A 558 8.30 -26.99 22.65
CA THR A 558 7.84 -26.08 23.71
C THR A 558 6.43 -25.54 23.46
N LEU A 559 5.99 -25.45 22.21
CA LEU A 559 4.61 -25.08 21.85
C LEU A 559 3.65 -26.28 21.91
N VAL A 560 4.04 -27.43 21.34
CA VAL A 560 3.15 -28.59 21.20
C VAL A 560 2.89 -29.28 22.54
N MET A 561 3.89 -29.34 23.43
CA MET A 561 3.78 -30.05 24.71
C MET A 561 2.72 -29.44 25.65
N PRO A 562 2.68 -28.12 25.91
CA PRO A 562 1.61 -27.51 26.71
C PRO A 562 0.22 -27.74 26.14
N VAL A 563 0.08 -27.70 24.81
CA VAL A 563 -1.20 -27.95 24.12
C VAL A 563 -1.62 -29.41 24.28
N ALA A 564 -0.70 -30.36 24.09
CA ALA A 564 -0.96 -31.78 24.31
C ALA A 564 -1.31 -32.07 25.78
N VAL A 565 -0.64 -31.41 26.73
CA VAL A 565 -0.96 -31.49 28.16
C VAL A 565 -2.33 -30.89 28.46
N LEU A 566 -2.70 -29.76 27.85
CA LEU A 566 -4.01 -29.15 28.00
C LEU A 566 -5.11 -30.07 27.46
N ILE A 567 -4.95 -30.59 26.24
CA ILE A 567 -5.90 -31.53 25.62
C ILE A 567 -6.00 -32.81 26.45
N GLY A 568 -4.88 -33.40 26.85
CA GLY A 568 -4.85 -34.59 27.72
C GLY A 568 -5.52 -34.34 29.07
N GLY A 569 -5.27 -33.18 29.67
CA GLY A 569 -5.89 -32.71 30.91
C GLY A 569 -7.40 -32.50 30.80
N LEU A 570 -7.92 -32.20 29.61
CA LEU A 570 -9.35 -32.09 29.33
C LEU A 570 -9.99 -33.44 28.97
N LEU A 571 -9.27 -34.35 28.31
CA LEU A 571 -9.80 -35.67 27.94
C LEU A 571 -9.96 -36.62 29.13
N MET A 572 -9.09 -36.54 30.14
CA MET A 572 -9.20 -37.35 31.36
C MET A 572 -10.51 -37.11 32.15
N PRO A 573 -10.89 -35.86 32.51
CA PRO A 573 -12.15 -35.59 33.18
C PRO A 573 -13.36 -35.95 32.30
N PHE A 574 -13.31 -35.69 30.99
CA PHE A 574 -14.34 -36.14 30.04
C PHE A 574 -14.57 -37.64 30.14
N ARG A 575 -13.52 -38.44 29.93
CA ARG A 575 -13.61 -39.92 29.94
C ARG A 575 -14.12 -40.44 31.27
N ARG A 576 -13.60 -39.91 32.39
CA ARG A 576 -14.04 -40.29 33.73
C ARG A 576 -15.53 -39.99 33.92
N ARG A 577 -15.98 -38.81 33.53
CA ARG A 577 -17.35 -38.35 33.78
C ARG A 577 -18.36 -39.01 32.83
N LEU A 578 -17.99 -39.29 31.59
CA LEU A 578 -18.82 -40.02 30.63
C LEU A 578 -19.01 -41.50 31.01
N ASN A 579 -17.98 -42.12 31.60
CA ASN A 579 -18.02 -43.50 32.08
C ASN A 579 -18.86 -43.65 33.35
N SER A 580 -18.72 -42.72 34.30
CA SER A 580 -19.53 -42.75 35.53
C SER A 580 -20.97 -42.31 35.29
N ASN A 581 -21.20 -41.44 34.30
CA ASN A 581 -22.49 -40.85 33.93
C ASN A 581 -23.27 -40.25 35.13
N VAL A 582 -22.56 -39.83 36.18
CA VAL A 582 -23.15 -39.24 37.38
C VAL A 582 -23.63 -37.81 37.07
N PRO A 583 -24.87 -37.42 37.45
CA PRO A 583 -25.37 -36.06 37.27
C PRO A 583 -24.48 -35.03 37.95
N PHE A 584 -24.29 -33.87 37.33
CA PHE A 584 -23.57 -32.74 37.89
C PHE A 584 -24.34 -32.15 39.08
N THR A 585 -23.70 -32.03 40.25
CA THR A 585 -24.37 -31.62 41.50
C THR A 585 -24.62 -30.12 41.61
N TRP A 586 -23.76 -29.29 41.01
CA TRP A 586 -23.93 -27.84 40.92
C TRP A 586 -25.11 -27.37 40.03
N PHE A 587 -25.79 -28.29 39.31
CA PHE A 587 -27.02 -28.00 38.56
C PHE A 587 -28.32 -28.39 39.31
N VAL A 588 -28.21 -28.94 40.52
CA VAL A 588 -29.31 -29.37 41.40
C VAL A 588 -29.34 -28.48 42.63
#